data_AF-A0A1F9B9J9-F1
#
_entry.id   AF-A0A1F9B9J9-F1
#
_cell.length_a   1.000
_cell.length_b   1.000
_cell.length_c   1.000
_cell.angle_alpha   90.00
_cell.angle_beta   90.00
_cell.angle_gamma   90.00
#
_symmetry.space_group_name_H-M   'P 1'
#
loop_
_entity.id
_entity.type
_entity.pdbx_description
1 polymer ?
#
loop_
_entity_poly.entity_id
_entity_poly.type
_entity_poly.pdbx_seq_one_letter_code
_entity_poly.pdbx_strand_id
1 'polypeptide(L)'
;AFEAIRLINRYDMKAVVITNQAGVARGLFSEEFVNTANEYLRAALRQKDAIIDKFYYCPHHPTEGIGHYRQECNCRKPAAGMLLRAAQEMDINLAQSYIIGDRYNDMEAGKKVGVKGVLVKTGYGQSLLLDDGPDRPTPQNKPDFIAADILEAVRWILKDRR
;
A
#
# COMPACT_ATOMS: atom_id res chain seq x y z
N ALA A 1 -6.94 -11.71 -5.72
CA ALA A 1 -6.83 -10.72 -4.62
C ALA A 1 -7.36 -11.26 -3.29
N PHE A 2 -8.66 -11.59 -3.16
CA PHE A 2 -9.23 -12.07 -1.88
C PHE A 2 -8.53 -13.32 -1.33
N GLU A 3 -8.09 -14.25 -2.19
CA GLU A 3 -7.35 -15.45 -1.77
C GLU A 3 -6.04 -15.13 -1.04
N ALA A 4 -5.33 -14.08 -1.49
CA ALA A 4 -4.08 -13.63 -0.88
C ALA A 4 -4.34 -13.04 0.52
N ILE A 5 -5.39 -12.23 0.65
CA ILE A 5 -5.83 -11.66 1.94
C ILE A 5 -6.25 -12.77 2.90
N ARG A 6 -7.09 -13.70 2.44
CA ARG A 6 -7.51 -14.87 3.25
C ARG A 6 -6.32 -15.72 3.67
N LEU A 7 -5.30 -15.84 2.81
CA LEU A 7 -4.09 -16.59 3.12
C LEU A 7 -3.30 -15.93 4.24
N ILE A 8 -3.10 -14.61 4.23
CA ILE A 8 -2.43 -13.92 5.35
C ILE A 8 -3.28 -13.92 6.64
N ASN A 9 -4.61 -13.79 6.53
CA ASN A 9 -5.50 -13.87 7.70
C ASN A 9 -5.38 -15.21 8.43
N ARG A 10 -5.19 -16.33 7.70
CA ARG A 10 -4.99 -17.67 8.28
C ARG A 10 -3.62 -17.88 8.94
N TYR A 11 -2.69 -16.96 8.75
CA TYR A 11 -1.34 -16.97 9.35
C TYR A 11 -1.20 -15.89 10.42
N ASP A 12 -2.33 -15.45 11.00
CA ASP A 12 -2.44 -14.44 12.06
C ASP A 12 -1.75 -13.11 11.71
N MET A 13 -1.68 -12.79 10.42
CA MET A 13 -1.18 -11.50 9.94
C MET A 13 -2.34 -10.52 9.75
N LYS A 14 -2.08 -9.26 10.10
CA LYS A 14 -2.99 -8.15 9.82
C LYS A 14 -2.86 -7.72 8.35
N ALA A 15 -4.00 -7.59 7.67
CA ALA A 15 -4.09 -7.05 6.33
C ALA A 15 -4.45 -5.55 6.41
N VAL A 16 -3.52 -4.69 6.03
CA VAL A 16 -3.71 -3.22 6.09
C VAL A 16 -3.57 -2.62 4.70
N VAL A 17 -4.53 -1.80 4.30
CA VAL A 17 -4.45 -1.04 3.05
C VAL A 17 -3.92 0.36 3.32
N ILE A 18 -2.90 0.76 2.57
CA ILE A 18 -2.28 2.09 2.61
C ILE A 18 -2.22 2.68 1.20
N THR A 19 -2.94 3.76 0.94
CA THR A 19 -3.15 4.25 -0.44
C THR A 19 -3.03 5.77 -0.61
N ASN A 20 -2.41 6.20 -1.70
CA ASN A 20 -2.40 7.61 -2.09
C ASN A 20 -3.68 7.92 -2.88
N GLN A 21 -4.57 8.77 -2.35
CA GLN A 21 -5.85 9.16 -2.97
C GLN A 21 -5.79 10.60 -3.48
N ALA A 22 -4.83 10.87 -4.37
CA ALA A 22 -4.59 12.21 -4.92
C ALA A 22 -5.80 12.80 -5.68
N GLY A 23 -6.76 11.96 -6.07
CA GLY A 23 -8.02 12.41 -6.68
C GLY A 23 -8.81 13.33 -5.76
N VAL A 24 -8.67 13.20 -4.43
CA VAL A 24 -9.26 14.12 -3.46
C VAL A 24 -8.66 15.51 -3.62
N ALA A 25 -7.32 15.63 -3.57
CA ALA A 25 -6.65 16.91 -3.79
C ALA A 25 -7.07 17.56 -5.11
N ARG A 26 -7.16 16.76 -6.18
CA ARG A 26 -7.54 17.22 -7.53
C ARG A 26 -9.03 17.54 -7.69
N GLY A 27 -9.86 17.34 -6.66
CA GLY A 27 -11.30 17.60 -6.72
C GLY A 27 -12.08 16.60 -7.59
N LEU A 28 -11.50 15.43 -7.89
CA LEU A 28 -12.15 14.39 -8.69
C LEU A 28 -13.22 13.63 -7.90
N PHE A 29 -13.04 13.52 -6.58
CA PHE A 29 -13.98 12.90 -5.64
C PHE A 29 -13.69 13.37 -4.21
N SER A 30 -14.64 13.18 -3.29
CA SER A 30 -14.52 13.58 -1.88
C SER A 30 -13.87 12.50 -1.01
N GLU A 31 -13.43 12.87 0.20
CA GLU A 31 -13.01 11.89 1.22
C GLU A 31 -14.17 10.97 1.65
N GLU A 32 -15.41 11.48 1.66
CA GLU A 32 -16.61 10.67 1.91
C GLU A 32 -16.76 9.55 0.88
N PHE A 33 -16.48 9.84 -0.39
CA PHE A 33 -16.47 8.82 -1.44
C PHE A 33 -15.39 7.77 -1.19
N VAL A 34 -14.18 8.18 -0.77
CA VAL A 34 -13.11 7.24 -0.39
C VAL A 34 -13.55 6.33 0.75
N ASN A 35 -14.20 6.88 1.79
CA ASN A 35 -14.72 6.10 2.91
C ASN A 35 -15.78 5.09 2.46
N THR A 36 -16.74 5.55 1.65
CA THR A 36 -17.79 4.70 1.06
C THR A 36 -17.21 3.55 0.24
N ALA A 37 -16.21 3.85 -0.60
CA ALA A 37 -15.52 2.85 -1.41
C ALA A 37 -14.78 1.82 -0.53
N ASN A 38 -14.11 2.27 0.55
CA ASN A 38 -13.45 1.39 1.50
C ASN A 38 -14.45 0.47 2.23
N GLU A 39 -15.61 0.99 2.62
CA GLU A 39 -16.68 0.20 3.24
C GLU A 39 -17.25 -0.84 2.29
N TYR A 40 -17.49 -0.46 1.04
CA TYR A 40 -17.91 -1.38 -0.01
C TYR A 40 -16.88 -2.51 -0.22
N LEU A 41 -15.60 -2.18 -0.35
CA LEU A 41 -14.52 -3.17 -0.49
C LEU A 41 -14.45 -4.11 0.71
N ARG A 42 -14.57 -3.56 1.92
CA ARG A 42 -14.61 -4.33 3.16
C ARG A 42 -15.77 -5.32 3.17
N ALA A 43 -16.96 -4.89 2.77
CA ALA A 43 -18.14 -5.76 2.69
C ALA A 43 -17.96 -6.86 1.64
N ALA A 44 -17.49 -6.51 0.44
CA ALA A 44 -17.28 -7.45 -0.66
C ALA A 44 -16.22 -8.52 -0.32
N LEU A 45 -15.15 -8.15 0.40
CA LEU A 45 -14.12 -9.10 0.84
C LEU A 45 -14.59 -10.00 1.98
N ARG A 46 -15.39 -9.47 2.92
CA ARG A 46 -15.98 -10.27 4.00
C ARG A 46 -16.87 -11.39 3.48
N GLN A 47 -17.62 -11.17 2.39
CA GLN A 47 -18.39 -12.22 1.72
C GLN A 47 -17.54 -13.38 1.17
N LYS A 48 -16.21 -13.21 1.14
CA LYS A 48 -15.23 -14.20 0.65
C LYS A 48 -14.25 -14.65 1.75
N ASP A 49 -14.60 -14.45 3.02
CA ASP A 49 -13.77 -14.74 4.19
C ASP A 49 -12.39 -14.06 4.15
N ALA A 50 -12.31 -12.89 3.51
CA ALA A 50 -11.12 -12.06 3.44
C ALA A 50 -11.34 -10.80 4.27
N ILE A 51 -10.45 -10.55 5.23
CA ILE A 51 -10.58 -9.45 6.19
C ILE A 51 -9.43 -8.47 5.97
N ILE A 52 -9.78 -7.22 5.68
CA ILE A 52 -8.88 -6.09 5.82
C ILE A 52 -9.11 -5.52 7.21
N ASP A 53 -8.08 -5.47 8.04
CA ASP A 53 -8.14 -4.90 9.37
C ASP A 53 -8.42 -3.40 9.28
N LYS A 54 -7.64 -2.68 8.46
CA LYS A 54 -7.73 -1.22 8.39
C LYS A 54 -7.33 -0.65 7.04
N PHE A 55 -7.93 0.51 6.73
CA PHE A 55 -7.58 1.34 5.59
C PHE A 55 -6.99 2.64 6.10
N TYR A 56 -5.89 3.05 5.49
CA TYR A 56 -5.32 4.38 5.61
C TYR A 56 -5.16 4.95 4.21
N TYR A 57 -5.47 6.23 4.06
CA TYR A 57 -5.25 6.92 2.81
C TYR A 57 -4.66 8.30 3.05
N CYS A 58 -4.02 8.83 2.02
CA CYS A 58 -3.53 10.20 2.00
C CYS A 58 -4.26 10.98 0.90
N PRO A 59 -5.05 12.02 1.24
CA PRO A 59 -5.81 12.80 0.26
C PRO A 59 -4.97 13.87 -0.45
N HIS A 60 -3.73 14.12 0.02
CA HIS A 60 -2.91 15.25 -0.38
C HIS A 60 -2.10 15.04 -1.68
N HIS A 61 -1.71 16.15 -2.30
CA HIS A 61 -0.75 16.20 -3.40
C HIS A 61 0.18 17.41 -3.23
N PRO A 62 1.51 17.27 -3.47
CA PRO A 62 2.48 18.33 -3.15
C PRO A 62 2.30 19.60 -4.00
N THR A 63 1.97 19.45 -5.28
CA THR A 63 1.97 20.57 -6.25
C THR A 63 0.62 20.81 -6.92
N GLU A 64 -0.35 19.92 -6.76
CA GLU A 64 -1.63 19.96 -7.47
C GLU A 64 -2.76 19.89 -6.44
N GLY A 65 -3.91 20.45 -6.78
CA GLY A 65 -5.11 20.35 -5.96
C GLY A 65 -5.59 21.66 -5.33
N ILE A 66 -6.63 21.54 -4.50
CA ILE A 66 -7.43 22.67 -4.02
C ILE A 66 -7.31 22.82 -2.50
N GLY A 67 -7.13 24.06 -2.04
CA GLY A 67 -7.14 24.41 -0.61
C GLY A 67 -6.08 23.63 0.19
N HIS A 68 -6.49 23.11 1.35
CA HIS A 68 -5.59 22.39 2.25
C HIS A 68 -5.12 21.04 1.70
N TYR A 69 -5.71 20.50 0.63
CA TYR A 69 -5.23 19.25 0.05
C TYR A 69 -3.95 19.40 -0.79
N ARG A 70 -3.64 20.62 -1.26
CA ARG A 70 -2.40 20.91 -1.97
C ARG A 70 -1.29 21.26 -0.98
N GLN A 71 -0.61 20.24 -0.49
CA GLN A 71 0.50 20.39 0.45
C GLN A 71 1.46 19.20 0.39
N GLU A 72 2.71 19.46 0.79
CA GLU A 72 3.59 18.40 1.24
C GLU A 72 3.06 17.83 2.55
N CYS A 73 3.13 16.51 2.72
CA CYS A 73 2.66 15.87 3.94
C CYS A 73 3.46 14.60 4.21
N ASN A 74 3.42 14.15 5.46
CA ASN A 74 4.10 12.92 5.87
C ASN A 74 3.32 11.65 5.52
N CYS A 75 2.05 11.75 5.09
CA CYS A 75 1.25 10.57 4.74
C CYS A 75 1.48 10.06 3.32
N ARG A 76 1.78 10.94 2.36
CA ARG A 76 1.81 10.57 0.94
C ARG A 76 3.06 9.76 0.65
N LYS A 77 2.90 8.51 0.19
CA LYS A 77 4.04 7.69 -0.26
C LYS A 77 4.79 8.45 -1.37
N PRO A 78 6.12 8.59 -1.30
CA PRO A 78 7.05 7.72 -0.56
C PRO A 78 7.33 8.09 0.91
N ALA A 79 6.60 9.04 1.50
CA ALA A 79 6.65 9.22 2.96
C ALA A 79 6.01 8.04 3.70
N ALA A 80 6.51 7.75 4.91
CA ALA A 80 6.13 6.55 5.67
C ALA A 80 5.05 6.81 6.74
N GLY A 81 4.44 8.00 6.79
CA GLY A 81 3.52 8.38 7.86
C GLY A 81 2.29 7.48 7.99
N MET A 82 1.76 6.95 6.89
CA MET A 82 0.67 5.96 6.96
C MET A 82 1.11 4.64 7.60
N LEU A 83 2.34 4.18 7.34
CA LEU A 83 2.90 2.96 7.94
C LEU A 83 3.14 3.15 9.45
N LEU A 84 3.74 4.30 9.83
CA LEU A 84 3.97 4.64 11.24
C LEU A 84 2.66 4.76 12.01
N ARG A 85 1.65 5.40 11.41
CA ARG A 85 0.31 5.48 11.99
C ARG A 85 -0.32 4.09 12.17
N ALA A 86 -0.20 3.23 11.16
CA ALA A 86 -0.68 1.86 11.25
C ALA A 86 0.01 1.08 12.37
N ALA A 87 1.33 1.23 12.51
CA ALA A 87 2.11 0.61 13.58
C ALA A 87 1.64 1.05 14.97
N GLN A 88 1.48 2.35 15.18
CA GLN A 88 1.03 2.91 16.44
C GLN A 88 -0.41 2.49 16.80
N GLU A 89 -1.36 2.64 15.86
CA GLU A 89 -2.78 2.41 16.15
C GLU A 89 -3.15 0.92 16.26
N MET A 90 -2.30 0.02 15.76
CA MET A 90 -2.61 -1.42 15.66
C MET A 90 -1.56 -2.31 16.34
N ASP A 91 -0.58 -1.72 17.01
CA ASP A 91 0.54 -2.41 17.66
C ASP A 91 1.29 -3.36 16.70
N ILE A 92 1.66 -2.84 15.52
CA ILE A 92 2.34 -3.63 14.48
C ILE A 92 3.85 -3.44 14.57
N ASN A 93 4.59 -4.55 14.63
CA ASN A 93 6.04 -4.55 14.47
C ASN A 93 6.43 -4.39 12.99
N LEU A 94 6.87 -3.19 12.60
CA LEU A 94 7.26 -2.88 11.21
C LEU A 94 8.45 -3.70 10.72
N ALA A 95 9.41 -4.05 11.59
CA ALA A 95 10.57 -4.86 11.21
C ALA A 95 10.21 -6.32 10.84
N GLN A 96 9.02 -6.78 11.22
CA GLN A 96 8.46 -8.09 10.85
C GLN A 96 7.31 -7.97 9.85
N SER A 97 7.13 -6.79 9.27
CA SER A 97 6.05 -6.49 8.33
C SER A 97 6.56 -6.44 6.89
N TYR A 98 5.60 -6.48 5.97
CA TYR A 98 5.83 -6.44 4.53
C TYR A 98 4.90 -5.40 3.90
N ILE A 99 5.37 -4.72 2.86
CA ILE A 99 4.54 -3.89 1.99
C ILE A 99 4.48 -4.51 0.61
N ILE A 100 3.28 -4.65 0.07
CA ILE A 100 3.05 -5.09 -1.31
C ILE A 100 2.51 -3.90 -2.08
N GLY A 101 3.19 -3.53 -3.16
CA GLY A 101 2.83 -2.36 -3.98
C GLY A 101 3.19 -2.56 -5.44
N ASP A 102 2.63 -1.74 -6.30
CA ASP A 102 2.90 -1.74 -7.73
C ASP A 102 3.75 -0.53 -8.16
N ARG A 103 4.24 0.25 -7.19
CA ARG A 103 5.06 1.45 -7.39
C ARG A 103 6.33 1.43 -6.57
N TYR A 104 7.40 2.03 -7.08
CA TYR A 104 8.64 2.16 -6.29
C TYR A 104 8.45 3.07 -5.07
N ASN A 105 7.55 4.05 -5.16
CA ASN A 105 7.15 4.85 -4.00
C ASN A 105 6.64 4.01 -2.81
N ASP A 106 6.01 2.86 -3.06
CA ASP A 106 5.61 1.94 -2.00
C ASP A 106 6.84 1.32 -1.34
N MET A 107 7.78 0.84 -2.16
CA MET A 107 9.02 0.23 -1.69
C MET A 107 9.86 1.21 -0.87
N GLU A 108 9.95 2.46 -1.32
CA GLU A 108 10.66 3.52 -0.60
C GLU A 108 10.01 3.82 0.76
N ALA A 109 8.67 3.90 0.80
CA ALA A 109 7.94 4.11 2.04
C ALA A 109 8.19 2.97 3.04
N GLY A 110 8.20 1.72 2.58
CA GLY A 110 8.53 0.56 3.40
C GLY A 110 9.97 0.60 3.92
N LYS A 111 10.93 0.88 3.02
CA LYS A 111 12.36 0.92 3.37
C LYS A 111 12.68 1.96 4.44
N LYS A 112 12.03 3.14 4.40
CA LYS A 112 12.19 4.20 5.41
C LYS A 112 11.89 3.76 6.84
N VAL A 113 11.10 2.70 7.01
CA VAL A 113 10.68 2.18 8.32
C VAL A 113 11.02 0.70 8.53
N GLY A 114 11.93 0.15 7.72
CA GLY A 114 12.43 -1.22 7.87
C GLY A 114 11.44 -2.32 7.47
N VAL A 115 10.40 -1.99 6.70
CA VAL A 115 9.44 -2.96 6.16
C VAL A 115 9.99 -3.54 4.86
N LYS A 116 9.95 -4.86 4.70
CA LYS A 116 10.35 -5.53 3.45
C LYS A 116 9.35 -5.21 2.33
N GLY A 117 9.84 -4.86 1.15
CA GLY A 117 9.04 -4.44 0.00
C GLY A 117 8.91 -5.53 -1.07
N VAL A 118 7.68 -5.82 -1.48
CA VAL A 118 7.37 -6.69 -2.62
C VAL A 118 6.69 -5.89 -3.72
N LEU A 119 7.34 -5.78 -4.88
CA LEU A 119 6.78 -5.14 -6.05
C LEU A 119 5.95 -6.17 -6.85
N VAL A 120 4.69 -5.86 -7.15
CA VAL A 120 3.85 -6.71 -8.02
C VAL A 120 3.84 -6.17 -9.45
N LYS A 121 3.80 -7.05 -10.45
CA LYS A 121 3.71 -6.68 -11.87
C LYS A 121 2.30 -6.26 -12.30
N THR A 122 1.27 -6.64 -11.55
CA THR A 122 -0.10 -6.10 -11.74
C THR A 122 -0.15 -4.59 -11.54
N GLY A 123 -1.13 -3.91 -12.15
CA GLY A 123 -1.25 -2.45 -12.03
C GLY A 123 -0.17 -1.75 -12.84
N TYR A 124 0.57 -0.84 -12.20
CA TYR A 124 1.66 -0.11 -12.85
C TYR A 124 2.99 -0.88 -12.90
N GLY A 125 3.17 -1.92 -12.08
CA GLY A 125 4.49 -2.51 -11.87
C GLY A 125 5.13 -3.12 -13.12
N GLN A 126 4.35 -3.71 -14.04
CA GLN A 126 4.90 -4.23 -15.30
C GLN A 126 5.50 -3.12 -16.17
N SER A 127 4.88 -1.94 -16.20
CA SER A 127 5.34 -0.79 -16.99
C SER A 127 6.58 -0.16 -16.36
N LEU A 128 6.63 -0.08 -15.03
CA LEU A 128 7.81 0.41 -14.28
C LEU A 128 9.07 -0.41 -14.52
N LEU A 129 8.94 -1.72 -14.75
CA LEU A 129 10.07 -2.58 -15.10
C LEU A 129 10.60 -2.34 -16.52
N LEU A 130 9.85 -1.64 -17.35
CA LEU A 130 10.25 -1.20 -18.69
C LEU A 130 10.85 0.23 -18.69
N ASP A 131 10.97 0.85 -17.51
CA ASP A 131 11.49 2.23 -17.29
C ASP A 131 10.72 3.33 -18.07
N ASP A 132 9.40 3.17 -18.19
CA ASP A 132 8.55 4.03 -19.03
C ASP A 132 7.96 5.27 -18.33
N GLY A 133 8.45 5.64 -17.14
CA GLY A 133 7.82 6.69 -16.33
C GLY A 133 8.74 7.45 -15.36
N PRO A 134 8.14 8.39 -14.57
CA PRO A 134 8.86 9.18 -13.58
C PRO A 134 9.19 8.40 -12.29
N ASP A 135 8.55 7.25 -12.07
CA ASP A 135 8.75 6.38 -10.92
C ASP A 135 9.83 5.35 -11.26
N ARG A 136 11.09 5.63 -10.91
CA ARG A 136 12.27 4.86 -11.35
C ARG A 136 12.95 4.12 -10.21
N PRO A 137 13.64 3.00 -10.50
CA PRO A 137 14.41 2.30 -9.48
C PRO A 137 15.57 3.17 -8.97
N THR A 138 15.74 3.19 -7.66
CA THR A 138 16.84 3.80 -6.92
C THR A 138 17.33 2.80 -5.88
N PRO A 139 18.54 2.97 -5.32
CA PRO A 139 18.97 2.16 -4.18
C PRO A 139 18.00 2.25 -2.99
N GLN A 140 17.24 3.34 -2.86
CA GLN A 140 16.32 3.61 -1.75
C GLN A 140 14.92 2.97 -1.94
N ASN A 141 14.60 2.45 -3.13
CA ASN A 141 13.29 1.88 -3.43
C ASN A 141 13.38 0.49 -4.08
N LYS A 142 14.56 -0.14 -4.06
CA LYS A 142 14.76 -1.50 -4.56
C LYS A 142 13.85 -2.48 -3.79
N PRO A 143 13.00 -3.26 -4.47
CA PRO A 143 12.18 -4.28 -3.82
C PRO A 143 13.04 -5.47 -3.34
N ASP A 144 12.62 -6.10 -2.26
CA ASP A 144 13.18 -7.37 -1.77
C ASP A 144 12.74 -8.55 -2.64
N PHE A 145 11.55 -8.45 -3.25
CA PHE A 145 11.03 -9.44 -4.20
C PHE A 145 10.15 -8.81 -5.27
N ILE A 146 10.15 -9.39 -6.47
CA ILE A 146 9.25 -9.00 -7.56
C ILE A 146 8.32 -10.18 -7.85
N ALA A 147 7.02 -9.97 -7.66
CA ALA A 147 5.97 -10.96 -7.88
C ALA A 147 5.14 -10.62 -9.12
N ALA A 148 4.59 -11.61 -9.80
CA ALA A 148 3.63 -11.45 -10.87
C ALA A 148 2.35 -10.78 -10.36
N ASP A 149 1.86 -11.18 -9.19
CA ASP A 149 0.65 -10.65 -8.57
C ASP A 149 0.70 -10.72 -7.02
N ILE A 150 -0.36 -10.24 -6.38
CA ILE A 150 -0.49 -10.22 -4.91
C ILE A 150 -0.50 -11.62 -4.28
N LEU A 151 -0.97 -12.65 -4.98
CA LEU A 151 -1.03 -14.01 -4.43
C LEU A 151 0.37 -14.63 -4.41
N GLU A 152 1.16 -14.43 -5.46
CA GLU A 152 2.58 -14.82 -5.46
C GLU A 152 3.36 -14.04 -4.39
N ALA A 153 3.14 -12.73 -4.26
CA ALA A 153 3.76 -11.92 -3.21
C ALA A 153 3.51 -12.50 -1.82
N VAL A 154 2.25 -12.83 -1.49
CA VAL A 154 1.91 -13.46 -0.20
C VAL A 154 2.57 -14.83 -0.03
N ARG A 155 2.60 -15.67 -1.08
CA ARG A 155 3.27 -16.98 -1.00
C ARG A 155 4.76 -16.85 -0.71
N TRP A 156 5.41 -15.83 -1.26
CA TRP A 156 6.82 -15.52 -0.96
C TRP A 156 6.98 -15.05 0.49
N ILE A 157 6.15 -14.12 0.96
CA ILE A 157 6.17 -13.62 2.35
C ILE A 157 6.08 -14.77 3.36
N LEU A 158 5.17 -15.73 3.13
CA LEU A 158 5.00 -16.88 4.02
C LEU A 158 6.18 -17.86 4.02
N LYS A 159 7.06 -17.81 3.00
CA LYS A 159 8.31 -18.56 2.98
C LYS A 159 9.44 -17.78 3.65
N ASP A 160 9.52 -16.47 3.41
CA ASP A 160 10.55 -15.59 3.98
C ASP A 160 10.40 -15.37 5.50
N ARG A 161 9.18 -15.47 6.04
CA ARG A 161 8.92 -15.42 7.49
C ARG A 161 9.40 -16.65 8.28
N ARG A 162 9.71 -17.76 7.61
CA ARG A 162 10.06 -19.03 8.27
C ARG A 162 11.51 -19.07 8.73
#